data_AF-A0A9W9ZY73-F1
#
_entry.id   AF-A0A9W9ZY73-F1
#
_cell.length_a   1.000
_cell.length_b   1.000
_cell.length_c   1.000
_cell.angle_alpha   90.00
_cell.angle_beta   90.00
_cell.angle_gamma   90.00
#
_symmetry.space_group_name_H-M   'P 1'
#
loop_
_entity.id
_entity.type
_entity.pdbx_description
1 polymer ?
#
loop_
_entity_poly.entity_id
_entity_poly.type
_entity_poly.pdbx_seq_one_letter_code
_entity_poly.pdbx_strand_id
1 'polypeptide(L)'
;MVTQGPSAAREVQRSFDFTLKSLSSLPNKRDSKSAQDVRTCFIYFCLSFLMFGDLAVMKQILELKGFLQSVMKGLQFDTPDVVHAVLSTLQVRVAQNSGITKKSKVQFFNSYVLSQLANLYQYTKDAEEENNKSDQTVRRKVHDLLLKICGSFKLGICFSNTAGAFAMRSNNPVLLKFLQSLSSVMTDVLIQDLVITVLCCCQDVTKPFLSSLTVTYEPRLSMPWITNMNLLTKVRKY
;
A
#
# COMPACT_ATOMS: atom_id res chain seq x y z
N MET A 1 23.16 1.74 14.24
CA MET A 1 23.97 0.68 13.62
C MET A 1 23.62 0.49 12.14
N VAL A 2 22.39 0.12 11.78
CA VAL A 2 21.97 -0.09 10.37
C VAL A 2 22.23 1.14 9.47
N THR A 3 22.10 2.35 10.02
CA THR A 3 22.28 3.62 9.30
C THR A 3 23.73 3.96 8.94
N GLN A 4 24.72 3.17 9.41
CA GLN A 4 26.14 3.40 9.12
C GLN A 4 26.55 2.96 7.70
N GLY A 5 25.61 2.46 6.91
CA GLY A 5 25.80 2.11 5.50
C GLY A 5 25.53 0.63 5.19
N PRO A 6 25.70 0.21 3.92
CA PRO A 6 25.30 -1.13 3.47
C PRO A 6 26.00 -2.27 4.21
N SER A 7 27.28 -2.13 4.53
CA SER A 7 28.04 -3.15 5.27
C SER A 7 27.48 -3.37 6.68
N ALA A 8 27.21 -2.27 7.41
CA ALA A 8 26.63 -2.34 8.75
C ALA A 8 25.17 -2.84 8.71
N ALA A 9 24.38 -2.43 7.71
CA ALA A 9 23.03 -2.94 7.51
C ALA A 9 23.03 -4.46 7.27
N ARG A 10 23.98 -4.96 6.47
CA ARG A 10 24.16 -6.39 6.19
C ARG A 10 24.62 -7.15 7.43
N GLU A 11 25.54 -6.59 8.21
CA GLU A 11 25.99 -7.20 9.46
C GLU A 11 24.83 -7.36 10.44
N VAL A 12 24.06 -6.29 10.69
CA VAL A 12 22.88 -6.35 11.57
C VAL A 12 21.84 -7.32 11.01
N GLN A 13 21.57 -7.31 9.71
CA GLN A 13 20.61 -8.24 9.10
C GLN A 13 21.02 -9.71 9.31
N ARG A 14 22.31 -10.03 9.37
CA ARG A 14 22.80 -11.40 9.57
C ARG A 14 22.85 -11.82 11.03
N SER A 15 23.21 -10.90 11.92
CA SER A 15 23.41 -11.20 13.34
C SER A 15 22.15 -11.04 14.18
N PHE A 16 21.19 -10.23 13.73
CA PHE A 16 19.98 -9.95 14.47
C PHE A 16 18.95 -11.08 14.34
N ASP A 17 18.44 -11.56 15.46
CA ASP A 17 17.36 -12.56 15.49
C ASP A 17 15.99 -11.90 15.27
N PHE A 18 15.49 -11.98 14.04
CA PHE A 18 14.16 -11.49 13.67
C PHE A 18 13.01 -12.37 14.17
N THR A 19 13.29 -13.53 14.76
CA THR A 19 12.28 -14.46 15.28
C THR A 19 11.95 -14.21 16.76
N LEU A 20 12.64 -13.28 17.40
CA LEU A 20 12.42 -12.90 18.80
C LEU A 20 10.95 -12.53 19.05
N LYS A 21 10.31 -13.27 19.96
CA LYS A 21 8.89 -13.03 20.33
C LYS A 21 8.64 -11.61 20.83
N SER A 22 9.62 -11.01 21.50
CA SER A 22 9.55 -9.63 21.99
C SER A 22 9.32 -8.62 20.86
N LEU A 23 9.84 -8.87 19.65
CA LEU A 23 9.65 -8.00 18.48
C LEU A 23 8.18 -7.85 18.10
N SER A 24 7.38 -8.92 18.25
CA SER A 24 5.96 -8.88 17.90
C SER A 24 5.16 -7.86 18.74
N SER A 25 5.67 -7.51 19.93
CA SER A 25 5.02 -6.55 20.84
C SER A 25 5.37 -5.09 20.53
N LEU A 26 6.58 -4.82 20.00
CA LEU A 26 7.10 -3.46 19.80
C LEU A 26 6.22 -2.57 18.90
N PRO A 27 5.65 -3.07 17.78
CA PRO A 27 4.73 -2.28 16.97
C PRO A 27 3.53 -1.76 17.75
N ASN A 28 3.11 -2.39 18.85
CA ASN A 28 1.91 -1.99 19.59
C ASN A 28 2.23 -1.07 20.78
N LYS A 29 3.51 -0.85 21.11
CA LYS A 29 3.93 -0.02 22.25
C LYS A 29 4.01 1.44 21.87
N ARG A 30 2.91 2.17 22.09
CA ARG A 30 2.82 3.62 21.88
C ARG A 30 2.99 4.35 23.20
N ASP A 31 3.83 5.35 23.21
CA ASP A 31 3.98 6.31 24.29
C ASP A 31 4.00 7.72 23.69
N SER A 32 2.82 8.36 23.66
CA SER A 32 2.67 9.71 23.13
C SER A 32 3.31 10.79 24.01
N LYS A 33 3.80 10.44 25.21
CA LYS A 33 4.44 11.38 26.14
C LYS A 33 5.96 11.29 26.10
N SER A 34 6.51 10.22 25.52
CA SER A 34 7.95 10.03 25.39
C SER A 34 8.45 10.59 24.07
N ALA A 35 9.54 11.37 24.12
CA ALA A 35 10.29 11.76 22.93
C ALA A 35 10.88 10.54 22.18
N GLN A 36 10.98 9.39 22.85
CA GLN A 36 11.47 8.12 22.31
C GLN A 36 10.35 7.07 22.36
N ASP A 37 9.26 7.33 21.64
CA ASP A 37 8.19 6.37 21.45
C ASP A 37 8.73 5.05 20.86
N VAL A 38 8.47 3.93 21.55
CA VAL A 38 9.02 2.61 21.21
C VAL A 38 8.56 2.17 19.82
N ARG A 39 7.29 2.41 19.47
CA ARG A 39 6.75 2.10 18.14
C ARG A 39 7.47 2.92 17.07
N THR A 40 7.64 4.23 17.27
CA THR A 40 8.34 5.10 16.32
C THR A 40 9.78 4.65 16.10
N CYS A 41 10.52 4.34 17.16
CA CYS A 41 11.86 3.77 17.07
C CYS A 41 11.87 2.44 16.30
N PHE A 42 10.89 1.56 16.55
CA PHE A 42 10.76 0.30 15.83
C PHE A 42 10.47 0.52 14.33
N ILE A 43 9.61 1.47 13.97
CA ILE A 43 9.33 1.82 12.58
C ILE A 43 10.62 2.28 11.89
N TYR A 44 11.37 3.21 12.51
CA TYR A 44 12.64 3.68 11.93
C TYR A 44 13.69 2.59 11.85
N PHE A 45 13.74 1.67 12.81
CA PHE A 45 14.58 0.48 12.73
C PHE A 45 14.22 -0.37 11.49
N CYS A 46 12.94 -0.68 11.28
CA CYS A 46 12.48 -1.40 10.08
C CYS A 46 12.83 -0.66 8.78
N LEU A 47 12.55 0.65 8.69
CA LEU A 47 12.81 1.45 7.49
C LEU A 47 14.30 1.60 7.20
N SER A 48 15.16 1.59 8.22
CA SER A 48 16.60 1.77 8.05
C SER A 48 17.22 0.70 7.14
N PHE A 49 16.74 -0.54 7.17
CA PHE A 49 17.21 -1.58 6.25
C PHE A 49 16.86 -1.29 4.78
N LEU A 50 15.69 -0.69 4.53
CA LEU A 50 15.29 -0.30 3.17
C LEU A 50 16.07 0.91 2.66
N MET A 51 16.41 1.84 3.56
CA MET A 51 17.11 3.08 3.24
C MET A 51 18.62 2.89 3.04
N PHE A 52 19.27 2.15 3.94
CA PHE A 52 20.73 2.03 4.01
C PHE A 52 21.26 0.66 3.58
N GLY A 53 20.39 -0.35 3.47
CA GLY A 53 20.76 -1.66 2.94
C GLY A 53 20.96 -1.65 1.42
N ASP A 54 21.85 -2.52 0.95
CA ASP A 54 21.94 -2.84 -0.47
C ASP A 54 20.75 -3.70 -0.94
N LEU A 55 20.69 -3.98 -2.24
CA LEU A 55 19.59 -4.73 -2.84
C LEU A 55 19.40 -6.13 -2.23
N ALA A 56 20.48 -6.79 -1.80
CA ALA A 56 20.40 -8.12 -1.20
C ALA A 56 19.76 -8.04 0.19
N VAL A 57 20.21 -7.10 1.02
CA VAL A 57 19.62 -6.84 2.34
C VAL A 57 18.14 -6.48 2.20
N MET A 58 17.79 -5.58 1.28
CA MET A 58 16.41 -5.17 1.06
C MET A 58 15.50 -6.36 0.69
N LYS A 59 15.96 -7.24 -0.21
CA LYS A 59 15.19 -8.43 -0.62
C LYS A 59 14.95 -9.38 0.56
N GLN A 60 16.00 -9.66 1.34
CA GLN A 60 15.89 -10.55 2.51
C GLN A 60 14.94 -9.98 3.55
N ILE A 61 15.02 -8.68 3.84
CA ILE A 61 14.15 -8.00 4.81
C ILE A 61 12.68 -8.00 4.34
N LEU A 62 12.42 -7.83 3.03
CA LEU A 62 11.07 -7.93 2.46
C LEU A 62 10.48 -9.34 2.54
N GLU A 63 11.32 -10.38 2.55
CA GLU A 63 10.91 -11.78 2.64
C GLU A 63 10.60 -12.23 4.08
N LEU A 64 11.06 -11.49 5.09
CA LEU A 64 10.76 -11.74 6.50
C LEU A 64 9.26 -11.55 6.79
N LYS A 65 8.55 -12.67 6.92
CA LYS A 65 7.10 -12.68 7.18
C LYS A 65 6.77 -11.98 8.49
N GLY A 66 5.93 -10.97 8.43
CA GLY A 66 5.38 -10.27 9.60
C GLY A 66 6.29 -9.17 10.13
N PHE A 67 7.56 -9.10 9.74
CA PHE A 67 8.48 -8.07 10.24
C PHE A 67 8.08 -6.69 9.71
N LEU A 68 8.27 -6.40 8.42
CA LEU A 68 7.87 -5.11 7.84
C LEU A 68 6.35 -4.91 7.82
N GLN A 69 5.55 -5.97 7.66
CA GLN A 69 4.10 -5.85 7.65
C GLN A 69 3.55 -5.39 9.00
N SER A 70 4.25 -5.67 10.12
CA SER A 70 3.82 -5.22 11.45
C SER A 70 3.82 -3.70 11.61
N VAL A 71 4.66 -2.98 10.85
CA VAL A 71 4.67 -1.50 10.82
C VAL A 71 3.34 -0.95 10.31
N MET A 72 2.71 -1.62 9.34
CA MET A 72 1.47 -1.16 8.72
C MET A 72 0.31 -1.09 9.71
N LYS A 73 0.28 -1.99 10.70
CA LYS A 73 -0.79 -2.05 11.70
C LYS A 73 -0.81 -0.76 12.52
N GLY A 74 -1.90 -0.01 12.41
CA GLY A 74 -2.10 1.22 13.19
C GLY A 74 -1.31 2.42 12.66
N LEU A 75 -0.77 2.35 11.44
CA LEU A 75 -0.04 3.47 10.84
C LEU A 75 -0.85 4.78 10.83
N GLN A 76 -2.17 4.69 10.68
CA GLN A 76 -3.10 5.84 10.75
C GLN A 76 -3.10 6.60 12.08
N PHE A 77 -2.54 6.02 13.14
CA PHE A 77 -2.46 6.65 14.45
C PHE A 77 -1.07 7.22 14.75
N ASP A 78 -0.08 7.03 13.86
CA ASP A 78 1.25 7.63 14.01
C ASP A 78 1.22 9.12 13.62
N THR A 79 2.30 9.85 13.91
CA THR A 79 2.43 11.27 13.55
C THR A 79 2.62 11.45 12.04
N PRO A 80 2.29 12.63 11.47
CA PRO A 80 2.43 12.88 10.04
C PRO A 80 3.84 12.56 9.51
N ASP A 81 4.87 12.96 10.24
CA ASP A 81 6.28 12.68 9.90
C ASP A 81 6.58 11.18 9.74
N VAL A 82 6.13 10.36 10.70
CA VAL A 82 6.36 8.91 10.68
C VAL A 82 5.61 8.28 9.50
N VAL A 83 4.36 8.67 9.26
CA VAL A 83 3.56 8.18 8.14
C VAL A 83 4.22 8.57 6.81
N HIS A 84 4.66 9.81 6.68
CA HIS A 84 5.39 10.29 5.50
C HIS A 84 6.69 9.54 5.27
N ALA A 85 7.47 9.26 6.31
CA ALA A 85 8.70 8.48 6.19
C ALA A 85 8.41 7.07 5.67
N VAL A 86 7.37 6.40 6.19
CA VAL A 86 6.94 5.07 5.72
C VAL A 86 6.51 5.13 4.25
N LEU A 87 5.57 6.02 3.89
CA LEU A 87 5.05 6.13 2.53
C LEU A 87 6.16 6.44 1.51
N SER A 88 7.04 7.40 1.83
CA SER A 88 8.13 7.80 0.94
C SER A 88 9.16 6.69 0.77
N THR A 89 9.51 5.99 1.86
CA THR A 89 10.44 4.85 1.81
C THR A 89 9.87 3.72 0.97
N LEU A 90 8.61 3.32 1.20
CA LEU A 90 7.97 2.26 0.42
C LEU A 90 7.86 2.62 -1.06
N GLN A 91 7.53 3.88 -1.37
CA GLN A 91 7.43 4.34 -2.74
C GLN A 91 8.77 4.23 -3.48
N VAL A 92 9.80 4.88 -2.95
CA VAL A 92 11.10 5.03 -3.63
C VAL A 92 11.88 3.73 -3.60
N ARG A 93 11.96 3.09 -2.43
CA ARG A 93 12.86 1.95 -2.20
C ARG A 93 12.25 0.62 -2.61
N VAL A 94 10.92 0.48 -2.60
CA VAL A 94 10.23 -0.79 -2.89
C VAL A 94 9.42 -0.70 -4.18
N ALA A 95 8.43 0.18 -4.25
CA ALA A 95 7.49 0.22 -5.38
C ALA A 95 8.19 0.62 -6.69
N GLN A 96 9.01 1.67 -6.68
CA GLN A 96 9.71 2.18 -7.88
C GLN A 96 11.04 1.49 -8.18
N ASN A 97 11.53 0.65 -7.28
CA ASN A 97 12.80 -0.03 -7.44
C ASN A 97 12.67 -1.23 -8.40
N SER A 98 13.34 -1.17 -9.55
CA SER A 98 13.37 -2.24 -10.56
C SER A 98 14.19 -3.46 -10.13
N GLY A 99 15.09 -3.31 -9.16
CA GLY A 99 15.87 -4.41 -8.60
C GLY A 99 15.05 -5.35 -7.72
N ILE A 100 13.91 -4.89 -7.19
CA ILE A 100 12.97 -5.71 -6.42
C ILE A 100 12.04 -6.44 -7.38
N THR A 101 12.01 -7.76 -7.29
CA THR A 101 11.24 -8.59 -8.23
C THR A 101 9.74 -8.37 -8.03
N LYS A 102 8.95 -8.52 -9.11
CA LYS A 102 7.48 -8.49 -9.03
C LYS A 102 6.93 -9.49 -8.01
N LYS A 103 7.51 -10.70 -7.93
CA LYS A 103 7.16 -11.72 -6.93
C LYS A 103 7.30 -11.18 -5.49
N SER A 104 8.45 -10.58 -5.17
CA SER A 104 8.69 -9.99 -3.84
C SER A 104 7.72 -8.84 -3.55
N LYS A 105 7.40 -8.00 -4.55
CA LYS A 105 6.40 -6.93 -4.41
C LYS A 105 5.00 -7.47 -4.14
N VAL A 106 4.55 -8.50 -4.85
CA VAL A 106 3.24 -9.14 -4.64
C VAL A 106 3.16 -9.78 -3.26
N GLN A 107 4.24 -10.42 -2.79
CA GLN A 107 4.30 -11.01 -1.46
C GLN A 107 4.23 -9.95 -0.35
N PHE A 108 4.94 -8.83 -0.53
CA PHE A 108 4.97 -7.74 0.44
C PHE A 108 3.67 -6.91 0.41
N PHE A 109 3.28 -6.37 -0.75
CA PHE A 109 2.04 -5.64 -0.98
C PHE A 109 0.85 -6.59 -1.15
N ASN A 110 0.70 -7.52 -0.20
CA ASN A 110 -0.46 -8.38 -0.11
C ASN A 110 -1.71 -7.59 0.31
N SER A 111 -2.87 -8.26 0.30
CA SER A 111 -4.15 -7.60 0.59
C SER A 111 -4.19 -6.92 1.97
N TYR A 112 -3.50 -7.47 2.97
CA TYR A 112 -3.42 -6.83 4.29
C TYR A 112 -2.69 -5.49 4.23
N VAL A 113 -1.49 -5.46 3.62
CA VAL A 113 -0.70 -4.22 3.48
C VAL A 113 -1.45 -3.18 2.65
N LEU A 114 -2.06 -3.59 1.53
CA LEU A 114 -2.86 -2.70 0.69
C LEU A 114 -4.06 -2.11 1.44
N SER A 115 -4.78 -2.91 2.24
CA SER A 115 -5.87 -2.40 3.07
C SER A 115 -5.39 -1.44 4.16
N GLN A 116 -4.25 -1.71 4.81
CA GLN A 116 -3.69 -0.77 5.79
C GLN A 116 -3.25 0.56 5.14
N LEU A 117 -2.71 0.51 3.92
CA LEU A 117 -2.42 1.72 3.15
C LEU A 117 -3.72 2.46 2.79
N ALA A 118 -4.74 1.78 2.30
CA ALA A 118 -6.01 2.41 1.96
C ALA A 118 -6.71 3.07 3.17
N ASN A 119 -6.53 2.56 4.39
CA ASN A 119 -7.05 3.23 5.58
C ASN A 119 -6.49 4.65 5.78
N LEU A 120 -5.30 4.94 5.25
CA LEU A 120 -4.71 6.29 5.31
C LEU A 120 -5.44 7.30 4.42
N TYR A 121 -6.39 6.91 3.58
CA TYR A 121 -7.31 7.86 2.93
C TYR A 121 -8.13 8.66 3.94
N GLN A 122 -8.36 8.09 5.13
CA GLN A 122 -9.09 8.71 6.23
C GLN A 122 -8.16 9.39 7.26
N TYR A 123 -6.87 9.57 6.93
CA TYR A 123 -5.92 10.21 7.85
C TYR A 123 -6.25 11.69 8.01
N THR A 124 -6.46 12.14 9.25
CA THR A 124 -6.94 13.50 9.56
C THR A 124 -5.89 14.41 10.19
N LYS A 125 -4.77 13.87 10.69
CA LYS A 125 -3.80 14.65 11.51
C LYS A 125 -2.99 15.67 10.72
N ASP A 126 -2.93 15.55 9.39
CA ASP A 126 -2.30 16.57 8.54
C ASP A 126 -2.98 17.95 8.68
N ALA A 127 -4.23 17.99 9.12
CA ALA A 127 -5.00 19.23 9.26
C ALA A 127 -4.69 20.01 10.54
N GLU A 128 -4.00 19.39 11.50
CA GLU A 128 -3.63 20.01 12.78
C GLU A 128 -2.33 20.85 12.66
N GLU A 129 -1.56 20.66 11.57
CA GLU A 129 -0.35 21.44 11.26
C GLU A 129 -0.72 22.54 10.24
N GLU A 130 -1.05 23.73 10.72
CA GLU A 130 -1.35 24.88 9.86
C GLU A 130 -0.19 25.21 8.88
N ASN A 131 -0.58 25.63 7.66
CA ASN A 131 0.23 26.11 6.52
C ASN A 131 0.67 25.09 5.43
N ASN A 132 -0.23 24.99 4.43
CA ASN A 132 0.08 25.32 3.02
C ASN A 132 0.95 24.39 2.17
N LYS A 133 0.70 23.06 2.15
CA LYS A 133 0.99 22.22 0.96
C LYS A 133 -0.04 21.10 0.77
N SER A 134 -1.09 21.37 0.00
CA SER A 134 -2.11 20.37 -0.38
C SER A 134 -1.52 19.11 -1.04
N ASP A 135 -0.36 19.25 -1.72
CA ASP A 135 0.39 18.16 -2.37
C ASP A 135 1.16 17.24 -1.42
N GLN A 136 1.35 17.60 -0.16
CA GLN A 136 2.12 16.78 0.78
C GLN A 136 1.28 15.95 1.74
N THR A 137 -0.05 16.10 1.74
CA THR A 137 -0.94 15.33 2.62
C THR A 137 -0.71 13.83 2.51
N VAL A 138 -0.82 13.11 3.63
CA VAL A 138 -0.80 11.66 3.73
C VAL A 138 -1.79 11.05 2.75
N ARG A 139 -2.98 11.64 2.64
CA ARG A 139 -4.03 11.20 1.71
C ARG A 139 -3.58 11.23 0.24
N ARG A 140 -2.89 12.29 -0.21
CA ARG A 140 -2.34 12.32 -1.58
C ARG A 140 -1.15 11.38 -1.75
N LYS A 141 -0.21 11.35 -0.81
CA LYS A 141 0.97 10.46 -0.89
C LYS A 141 0.58 8.98 -0.92
N VAL A 142 -0.43 8.57 -0.15
CA VAL A 142 -0.88 7.17 -0.19
C VAL A 142 -1.60 6.83 -1.49
N HIS A 143 -2.34 7.78 -2.06
CA HIS A 143 -2.95 7.62 -3.38
C HIS A 143 -1.89 7.43 -4.47
N ASP A 144 -0.89 8.29 -4.53
CA ASP A 144 0.22 8.17 -5.49
C ASP A 144 0.97 6.85 -5.35
N LEU A 145 1.20 6.40 -4.11
CA LEU A 145 1.83 5.12 -3.81
C LEU A 145 0.96 3.96 -4.32
N LEU A 146 -0.33 3.97 -4.02
CA LEU A 146 -1.27 2.93 -4.45
C LEU A 146 -1.41 2.88 -5.97
N LEU A 147 -1.42 4.02 -6.67
CA LEU A 147 -1.39 4.06 -8.14
C LEU A 147 -0.10 3.41 -8.69
N LYS A 148 1.06 3.70 -8.09
CA LYS A 148 2.35 3.09 -8.51
C LYS A 148 2.38 1.58 -8.27
N ILE A 149 1.81 1.11 -7.16
CA ILE A 149 1.76 -0.31 -6.81
C ILE A 149 0.74 -1.04 -7.69
N CYS A 150 -0.50 -0.53 -7.77
CA CYS A 150 -1.65 -1.25 -8.31
C CYS A 150 -2.03 -0.86 -9.74
N GLY A 151 -1.41 0.17 -10.32
CA GLY A 151 -1.68 0.67 -11.67
C GLY A 151 -0.49 0.56 -12.64
N SER A 152 0.49 -0.31 -12.39
CA SER A 152 1.68 -0.44 -13.23
C SER A 152 2.07 -1.90 -13.48
N PHE A 153 2.16 -2.28 -14.76
CA PHE A 153 2.72 -3.57 -15.17
C PHE A 153 4.24 -3.66 -15.02
N LYS A 154 4.96 -2.54 -15.13
CA LYS A 154 6.42 -2.53 -15.16
C LYS A 154 7.01 -2.68 -13.76
N LEU A 155 6.54 -1.84 -12.83
CA LEU A 155 7.11 -1.73 -11.49
C LEU A 155 6.15 -2.16 -10.38
N GLY A 156 4.84 -2.15 -10.65
CA GLY A 156 3.81 -2.53 -9.70
C GLY A 156 3.57 -4.04 -9.63
N ILE A 157 2.41 -4.38 -9.07
CA ILE A 157 1.94 -5.77 -8.89
C ILE A 157 0.97 -6.21 -9.98
N CYS A 158 0.71 -5.39 -11.00
CA CYS A 158 -0.16 -5.75 -12.13
C CYS A 158 0.49 -6.81 -13.01
N PHE A 159 -0.31 -7.75 -13.54
CA PHE A 159 0.13 -8.77 -14.49
C PHE A 159 -0.57 -8.56 -15.83
N SER A 160 0.21 -8.55 -16.91
CA SER A 160 -0.39 -8.53 -18.25
C SER A 160 -1.14 -9.84 -18.48
N ASN A 161 -2.37 -9.74 -18.96
CA ASN A 161 -3.15 -10.90 -19.36
C ASN A 161 -3.50 -10.78 -20.84
N THR A 162 -3.03 -11.73 -21.67
CA THR A 162 -3.33 -11.77 -23.10
C THR A 162 -4.81 -12.02 -23.39
N ALA A 163 -5.56 -12.64 -22.48
CA ALA A 163 -6.99 -12.83 -22.60
C ALA A 163 -7.83 -11.59 -22.22
N GLY A 164 -7.20 -10.58 -21.60
CA GLY A 164 -7.85 -9.32 -21.20
C GLY A 164 -9.16 -9.53 -20.43
N ALA A 165 -10.21 -8.82 -20.85
CA ALA A 165 -11.55 -8.90 -20.27
C ALA A 165 -12.27 -10.26 -20.43
N PHE A 166 -11.80 -11.13 -21.34
CA PHE A 166 -12.36 -12.47 -21.55
C PHE A 166 -11.78 -13.52 -20.60
N ALA A 167 -10.81 -13.14 -19.76
CA ALA A 167 -10.22 -14.03 -18.78
C ALA A 167 -11.30 -14.57 -17.82
N MET A 168 -11.36 -15.89 -17.68
CA MET A 168 -12.30 -16.56 -16.76
C MET A 168 -11.86 -16.44 -15.29
N ARG A 169 -10.58 -16.14 -15.04
CA ARG A 169 -9.99 -16.00 -13.70
C ARG A 169 -9.02 -14.82 -13.69
N SER A 170 -8.98 -14.11 -12.56
CA SER A 170 -7.97 -13.09 -12.32
C SER A 170 -6.60 -13.75 -12.09
N ASN A 171 -5.57 -13.25 -12.76
CA ASN A 171 -4.18 -13.64 -12.52
C ASN A 171 -3.61 -12.95 -11.26
N ASN A 172 -4.36 -12.03 -10.65
CA ASN A 172 -3.97 -11.32 -9.45
C ASN A 172 -5.07 -11.35 -8.38
N PRO A 173 -5.16 -12.42 -7.57
CA PRO A 173 -6.13 -12.52 -6.48
C PRO A 173 -5.91 -11.47 -5.38
N VAL A 174 -4.67 -10.98 -5.22
CA VAL A 174 -4.32 -9.93 -4.25
C VAL A 174 -5.00 -8.61 -4.62
N LEU A 175 -4.88 -8.19 -5.89
CA LEU A 175 -5.53 -6.98 -6.41
C LEU A 175 -7.04 -7.11 -6.37
N LEU A 176 -7.60 -8.25 -6.80
CA LEU A 176 -9.05 -8.45 -6.78
C LEU A 176 -9.61 -8.31 -5.37
N LYS A 177 -9.01 -8.99 -4.38
CA LYS A 177 -9.43 -8.89 -2.98
C LYS A 177 -9.28 -7.47 -2.42
N PHE A 178 -8.22 -6.77 -2.84
CA PHE A 178 -8.04 -5.37 -2.46
C PHE A 178 -9.14 -4.48 -3.02
N LEU A 179 -9.44 -4.55 -4.32
CA LEU A 179 -10.53 -3.78 -4.94
C LEU A 179 -11.88 -4.07 -4.28
N GLN A 180 -12.18 -5.35 -4.01
CA GLN A 180 -13.41 -5.76 -3.31
C GLN A 180 -13.54 -5.13 -1.92
N SER A 181 -12.42 -4.91 -1.21
CA SER A 181 -12.41 -4.24 0.09
C SER A 181 -12.72 -2.73 0.02
N LEU A 182 -12.62 -2.12 -1.17
CA LEU A 182 -12.91 -0.69 -1.41
C LEU A 182 -14.36 -0.44 -1.87
N SER A 183 -15.14 -1.50 -2.09
CA SER A 183 -16.48 -1.41 -2.71
C SER A 183 -17.45 -0.50 -1.95
N SER A 184 -17.35 -0.43 -0.63
CA SER A 184 -18.19 0.42 0.23
C SER A 184 -17.79 1.90 0.25
N VAL A 185 -16.60 2.26 -0.25
CA VAL A 185 -16.03 3.62 -0.16
C VAL A 185 -15.79 4.24 -1.54
N MET A 186 -16.45 3.71 -2.58
CA MET A 186 -16.31 4.16 -3.98
C MET A 186 -16.79 5.61 -4.22
N THR A 187 -17.48 6.21 -3.26
CA THR A 187 -17.94 7.61 -3.33
C THR A 187 -16.79 8.61 -3.20
N ASP A 188 -15.66 8.20 -2.62
CA ASP A 188 -14.46 9.04 -2.54
C ASP A 188 -13.79 9.17 -3.92
N VAL A 189 -13.50 10.41 -4.32
CA VAL A 189 -12.94 10.73 -5.65
C VAL A 189 -11.59 10.05 -5.91
N LEU A 190 -10.70 10.00 -4.92
CA LEU A 190 -9.37 9.39 -5.08
C LEU A 190 -9.45 7.87 -5.09
N ILE A 191 -10.35 7.29 -4.28
CA ILE A 191 -10.60 5.85 -4.31
C ILE A 191 -11.22 5.45 -5.65
N GLN A 192 -12.17 6.23 -6.15
CA GLN A 192 -12.76 5.99 -7.47
C GLN A 192 -11.70 6.06 -8.57
N ASP A 193 -10.83 7.07 -8.55
CA ASP A 193 -9.72 7.20 -9.50
C ASP A 193 -8.76 6.01 -9.45
N LEU A 194 -8.35 5.59 -8.24
CA LEU A 194 -7.52 4.41 -8.03
C LEU A 194 -8.18 3.17 -8.64
N VAL A 195 -9.44 2.92 -8.31
CA VAL A 195 -10.17 1.73 -8.80
C VAL A 195 -10.25 1.75 -10.31
N ILE A 196 -10.64 2.87 -10.92
CA ILE A 196 -10.69 3.00 -12.39
C ILE A 196 -9.32 2.71 -13.00
N THR A 197 -8.27 3.32 -12.47
CA THR A 197 -6.91 3.13 -12.99
C THR A 197 -6.47 1.66 -12.91
N VAL A 198 -6.77 0.97 -11.80
CA VAL A 198 -6.46 -0.45 -11.64
C VAL A 198 -7.27 -1.31 -12.61
N LEU A 199 -8.56 -1.02 -12.81
CA LEU A 199 -9.41 -1.77 -13.75
C LEU A 199 -8.99 -1.57 -15.21
N CYS A 200 -8.65 -0.34 -15.60
CA CYS A 200 -8.12 -0.04 -16.93
C CYS A 200 -6.74 -0.69 -17.15
N CYS A 201 -5.91 -0.75 -16.11
CA CYS A 201 -4.64 -1.45 -16.17
C CYS A 201 -4.85 -2.97 -16.26
N CYS A 202 -5.65 -3.57 -15.38
CA CYS A 202 -5.85 -5.01 -15.29
C CYS A 202 -7.28 -5.40 -15.68
N GLN A 203 -7.53 -5.60 -16.98
CA GLN A 203 -8.88 -5.94 -17.46
C GLN A 203 -9.40 -7.29 -16.92
N ASP A 204 -8.52 -8.21 -16.55
CA ASP A 204 -8.86 -9.52 -16.01
C ASP A 204 -9.51 -9.47 -14.61
N VAL A 205 -9.26 -8.42 -13.84
CA VAL A 205 -9.96 -8.20 -12.55
C VAL A 205 -11.31 -7.51 -12.71
N THR A 206 -11.60 -6.92 -13.87
CA THR A 206 -12.80 -6.10 -14.09
C THR A 206 -14.08 -6.90 -13.92
N LYS A 207 -14.25 -8.00 -14.66
CA LYS A 207 -15.47 -8.80 -14.57
C LYS A 207 -15.68 -9.39 -13.17
N PRO A 208 -14.70 -10.05 -12.53
CA PRO A 208 -14.86 -10.54 -11.15
C PRO A 208 -15.15 -9.45 -10.12
N PHE A 209 -14.57 -8.25 -10.30
CA PHE A 209 -14.85 -7.12 -9.41
C PHE A 209 -16.28 -6.61 -9.60
N LEU A 210 -16.71 -6.33 -10.84
CA LEU A 210 -18.06 -5.84 -11.11
C LEU A 210 -19.14 -6.84 -10.66
N SER A 211 -18.90 -8.15 -10.81
CA SER A 211 -19.81 -9.18 -10.31
C SER A 211 -19.91 -9.23 -8.78
N SER A 212 -18.92 -8.72 -8.06
CA SER A 212 -18.95 -8.62 -6.59
C SER A 212 -19.65 -7.37 -6.07
N LEU A 213 -19.82 -6.35 -6.92
CA LEU A 213 -20.58 -5.16 -6.57
C LEU A 213 -22.07 -5.50 -6.57
N THR A 214 -22.79 -5.07 -5.54
CA THR A 214 -24.26 -5.04 -5.52
C THR A 214 -24.77 -3.91 -6.43
N VAL A 215 -24.48 -3.99 -7.73
CA VAL A 215 -24.95 -3.00 -8.70
C VAL A 215 -26.41 -3.34 -9.03
N THR A 216 -27.33 -2.52 -8.52
CA THR A 216 -28.67 -2.50 -9.08
C THR A 216 -28.62 -1.82 -10.44
N TYR A 217 -28.97 -2.53 -11.51
CA TYR A 217 -29.02 -1.97 -12.86
C TYR A 217 -30.30 -1.14 -13.13
N GLU A 218 -31.28 -1.23 -12.23
CA GLU A 218 -32.44 -0.34 -12.26
C GLU A 218 -32.01 1.11 -12.02
N PRO A 219 -32.42 2.06 -12.86
CA PRO A 219 -32.15 3.47 -12.64
C PRO A 219 -32.66 3.94 -11.27
N ARG A 220 -31.73 4.39 -10.42
CA ARG A 220 -32.06 4.96 -9.11
C ARG A 220 -31.33 6.29 -8.95
N LEU A 221 -32.03 7.31 -8.47
CA LEU A 221 -31.44 8.59 -8.09
C LEU A 221 -30.74 8.46 -6.73
N SER A 222 -29.70 7.62 -6.67
CA SER A 222 -28.87 7.43 -5.47
C SER A 222 -27.39 7.61 -5.81
N MET A 223 -26.63 8.17 -4.87
CA MET A 223 -25.19 8.37 -5.05
C MET A 223 -24.43 7.07 -5.36
N PRO A 224 -24.73 5.91 -4.73
CA PRO A 224 -24.11 4.64 -5.10
C PRO A 224 -24.40 4.23 -6.55
N TRP A 225 -25.64 4.41 -7.04
CA TRP A 225 -26.01 4.07 -8.41
C TRP A 225 -25.28 4.94 -9.43
N ILE A 226 -25.28 6.26 -9.21
CA ILE A 226 -24.57 7.24 -10.06
C ILE A 226 -23.07 6.91 -10.10
N THR A 227 -22.48 6.60 -8.95
CA THR A 227 -21.05 6.24 -8.82
C THR A 227 -20.72 4.98 -9.62
N ASN A 228 -21.55 3.93 -9.51
CA ASN A 228 -21.36 2.67 -10.25
C ASN A 228 -21.52 2.86 -11.77
N MET A 229 -22.51 3.64 -12.22
CA MET A 229 -22.70 3.91 -13.65
C MET A 229 -21.57 4.77 -14.24
N ASN A 230 -21.08 5.75 -13.48
CA ASN A 230 -19.90 6.53 -13.85
C ASN A 230 -18.64 5.65 -13.96
N LEU A 231 -18.45 4.72 -13.01
CA LEU A 231 -17.37 3.75 -13.05
C LEU A 231 -17.42 2.92 -14.35
N LEU A 232 -18.57 2.32 -14.65
CA LEU A 232 -18.78 1.51 -15.86
C LEU A 232 -18.51 2.30 -17.14
N THR A 233 -18.97 3.55 -17.19
CA THR A 233 -18.78 4.43 -18.36
C THR A 233 -17.31 4.77 -18.57
N LYS A 234 -16.55 5.02 -17.49
CA LYS A 234 -15.12 5.34 -17.58
C LYS A 234 -14.27 4.12 -17.95
N VAL A 235 -14.58 2.95 -17.39
CA VAL A 235 -13.86 1.70 -17.70
C VAL A 235 -14.07 1.27 -19.15
N ARG A 236 -15.26 1.49 -19.74
CA ARG A 236 -15.58 1.10 -21.12
C ARG A 236 -14.93 1.97 -22.21
N LYS A 237 -14.42 3.17 -21.86
CA LYS A 237 -13.82 4.11 -22.83
C LYS A 237 -12.37 3.77 -23.21
N TYR A 238 -11.79 2.73 -22.63
CA TYR A 238 -10.43 2.22 -22.89
C TYR A 238 -10.48 0.73 -23.18
#